data_AF-A0A3A6PFY7-F1
#
_entry.id   AF-A0A3A6PFY7-F1
#
_cell.length_a   1.000
_cell.length_b   1.000
_cell.length_c   1.000
_cell.angle_alpha   90.00
_cell.angle_beta   90.00
_cell.angle_gamma   90.00
#
_symmetry.space_group_name_H-M   'P 1'
#
loop_
_entity.id
_entity.type
_entity.pdbx_description
1 polymer ?
#
loop_
_entity_poly.entity_id
_entity_poly.type
_entity_poly.pdbx_seq_one_letter_code
_entity_poly.pdbx_strand_id
1 'polypeptide(L)'
;MNTRMETVAARGAGTNNRSVHPRKSIAGGNSPLSKLLLWAVLVLYVYLLVKIILLKFHSLDMGFLWSRLLAGLQQPDLLSQRLESGNLVLFQEISRSLQSFSSHDRYNLIGNVAIFMPLGILLGMMFARNKLAGMKVLLCAFLLSLCLETAQLLFMIGQFDVDDLLLNTIGGMLGFAAYRSAARAIRGTSDKNSI
;
A
#
# COMPACT_ATOMS: atom_id res chain seq x y z
N MET A 1 12.80 68.67 -54.32
CA MET A 1 12.04 67.61 -53.62
C MET A 1 12.69 67.36 -52.28
N ASN A 2 11.88 67.48 -51.22
CA ASN A 2 12.09 67.20 -49.79
C ASN A 2 12.87 65.86 -49.61
N THR A 3 13.70 65.60 -48.59
CA THR A 3 13.28 65.49 -47.18
C THR A 3 14.49 65.30 -46.24
N ARG A 4 14.42 65.98 -45.10
CA ARG A 4 15.15 65.88 -43.82
C ARG A 4 15.96 64.60 -43.52
N MET A 5 17.19 64.80 -43.04
CA MET A 5 17.84 63.89 -42.09
C MET A 5 17.64 64.41 -40.67
N GLU A 6 16.71 63.80 -39.93
CA GLU A 6 16.66 63.88 -38.47
C GLU A 6 17.13 62.56 -37.88
N THR A 7 18.21 62.65 -37.11
CA THR A 7 18.33 62.20 -35.72
C THR A 7 17.69 60.86 -35.34
N VAL A 8 18.45 59.95 -34.72
CA VAL A 8 18.09 59.33 -33.42
C VAL A 8 19.28 58.51 -32.89
N ALA A 9 19.62 58.82 -31.65
CA ALA A 9 20.54 58.10 -30.79
C ALA A 9 20.01 56.70 -30.43
N ALA A 10 20.92 55.72 -30.35
CA ALA A 10 20.67 54.49 -29.62
C ALA A 10 21.81 54.24 -28.63
N ARG A 11 21.62 54.80 -27.42
CA ARG A 11 22.27 54.37 -26.19
C ARG A 11 21.63 53.07 -25.72
N GLY A 12 22.47 52.12 -25.32
CA GLY A 12 22.22 51.25 -24.17
C GLY A 12 21.61 49.87 -24.45
N ALA A 13 22.37 48.83 -24.11
CA ALA A 13 21.95 47.83 -23.13
C ALA A 13 23.11 46.86 -22.88
N GLY A 14 23.72 46.99 -21.70
CA GLY A 14 24.67 46.00 -21.19
C GLY A 14 23.98 44.65 -21.02
N THR A 15 24.59 43.62 -21.57
CA THR A 15 24.16 42.23 -21.45
C THR A 15 24.41 41.76 -20.01
N ASN A 16 23.34 41.79 -19.20
CA ASN A 16 23.34 41.28 -17.84
C ASN A 16 23.36 39.74 -17.91
N ASN A 17 24.57 39.17 -17.96
CA ASN A 17 24.83 37.75 -17.91
C ASN A 17 24.54 37.21 -16.49
N ARG A 18 23.26 37.00 -16.17
CA ARG A 18 22.87 36.17 -15.03
C ARG A 18 22.92 34.72 -15.47
N SER A 19 24.00 34.04 -15.08
CA SER A 19 24.10 32.60 -15.05
C SER A 19 22.97 32.02 -14.20
N VAL A 20 21.86 31.69 -14.85
CA VAL A 20 20.77 30.92 -14.25
C VAL A 20 21.33 29.52 -14.01
N HIS A 21 21.80 29.27 -12.79
CA HIS A 21 22.01 27.89 -12.34
C HIS A 21 20.66 27.17 -12.46
N PRO A 22 20.56 26.08 -13.22
CA PRO A 22 19.34 25.28 -13.21
C PRO A 22 19.22 24.72 -11.79
N ARG A 23 18.19 25.15 -11.05
CA ARG A 23 17.75 24.46 -9.84
C ARG A 23 17.59 23.00 -10.24
N LYS A 24 18.43 22.12 -9.69
CA LYS A 24 18.21 20.67 -9.75
C LYS A 24 16.81 20.46 -9.20
N SER A 25 15.87 20.27 -10.13
CA SER A 25 14.58 19.66 -9.86
C SER A 25 14.85 18.51 -8.91
N ILE A 26 14.27 18.56 -7.71
CA ILE A 26 14.19 17.40 -6.85
C ILE A 26 13.35 16.41 -7.67
N ALA A 27 14.05 15.63 -8.47
CA ALA A 27 13.49 14.63 -9.34
C ALA A 27 12.84 13.60 -8.42
N GLY A 28 11.53 13.77 -8.17
CA GLY A 28 10.67 12.69 -7.72
C GLY A 28 10.87 11.57 -8.74
N GLY A 29 11.71 10.60 -8.35
CA GLY A 29 12.40 9.69 -9.24
C GLY A 29 11.45 8.96 -10.15
N ASN A 30 11.42 9.38 -11.41
CA ASN A 30 10.72 8.68 -12.48
C ASN A 30 11.69 7.84 -13.33
N SER A 31 12.89 7.58 -12.79
CA SER A 31 13.90 6.74 -13.41
C SER A 31 13.47 5.26 -13.36
N PRO A 32 13.90 4.43 -14.32
CA PRO A 32 13.60 3.00 -14.28
C PRO A 32 14.10 2.34 -12.98
N LEU A 33 15.23 2.84 -12.43
CA LEU A 33 15.82 2.34 -11.20
C LEU A 33 14.92 2.55 -9.97
N SER A 34 14.29 3.72 -9.81
CA SER A 34 13.41 3.99 -8.67
C SER A 34 12.15 3.12 -8.71
N LYS A 35 11.62 2.85 -9.90
CA LYS A 35 10.49 1.93 -10.09
C LYS A 35 10.87 0.50 -9.76
N LEU A 36 12.04 0.05 -10.22
CA LEU A 36 12.57 -1.28 -9.90
C LEU A 36 12.74 -1.47 -8.39
N LEU A 37 13.33 -0.48 -7.72
CA LEU A 37 13.48 -0.50 -6.27
C LEU A 37 12.12 -0.58 -5.56
N LEU A 38 11.14 0.20 -6.00
CA LEU A 38 9.79 0.17 -5.42
C LEU A 38 9.11 -1.20 -5.59
N TRP A 39 9.25 -1.82 -6.77
CA TRP A 39 8.78 -3.20 -6.99
C TRP A 39 9.52 -4.21 -6.10
N ALA A 40 10.84 -4.10 -5.97
CA ALA A 40 11.62 -4.97 -5.11
C ALA A 40 11.19 -4.86 -3.64
N VAL A 41 10.96 -3.63 -3.15
CA VAL A 41 10.42 -3.38 -1.80
C VAL A 41 9.02 -3.96 -1.64
N LEU A 42 8.14 -3.78 -2.63
CA LEU A 42 6.80 -4.35 -2.58
C LEU A 42 6.84 -5.88 -2.52
N VAL A 43 7.64 -6.53 -3.38
CA VAL A 43 7.77 -7.99 -3.40
C VAL A 43 8.34 -8.50 -2.08
N LEU A 44 9.41 -7.88 -1.57
CA LEU A 44 9.98 -8.23 -0.28
C LEU A 44 8.96 -8.08 0.85
N TYR A 45 8.20 -6.97 0.85
CA TYR A 45 7.17 -6.73 1.83
C TYR A 45 6.03 -7.75 1.74
N VAL A 46 5.53 -8.08 0.55
CA VAL A 46 4.49 -9.11 0.37
C VAL A 46 5.00 -10.48 0.84
N TYR A 47 6.26 -10.82 0.55
CA TYR A 47 6.88 -12.04 1.08
C TYR A 47 6.89 -12.06 2.62
N LEU A 48 7.28 -10.96 3.26
CA LEU A 48 7.26 -10.84 4.72
C LEU A 48 5.84 -10.90 5.28
N LEU A 49 4.88 -10.26 4.60
CA LEU A 49 3.46 -10.26 4.97
C LEU A 49 2.89 -11.69 4.95
N VAL A 50 3.09 -12.41 3.84
CA VAL A 50 2.74 -13.83 3.70
C VAL A 50 3.38 -14.64 4.82
N LYS A 51 4.69 -14.46 5.06
CA LYS A 51 5.41 -15.19 6.11
C LYS A 51 4.84 -14.93 7.51
N ILE A 52 4.50 -13.68 7.84
CA ILE A 52 3.96 -13.32 9.15
C ILE A 52 2.55 -13.87 9.33
N ILE A 53 1.67 -13.68 8.33
CA ILE A 53 0.25 -14.04 8.43
C ILE A 53 0.03 -15.56 8.33
N LEU A 54 0.66 -16.24 7.37
CA LEU A 54 0.49 -17.68 7.20
C LEU A 54 1.24 -18.51 8.23
N LEU A 55 2.43 -18.06 8.65
CA LEU A 55 3.31 -18.92 9.45
C LEU A 55 3.45 -18.47 10.89
N LYS A 56 2.88 -17.33 11.31
CA LYS A 56 2.94 -16.82 12.70
C LYS A 56 4.31 -17.07 13.36
N PHE A 57 5.39 -16.73 12.65
CA PHE A 57 6.80 -16.89 13.08
C PHE A 57 7.37 -18.33 13.15
N HIS A 58 6.64 -19.36 12.68
CA HIS A 58 7.20 -20.70 12.51
C HIS A 58 8.19 -20.80 11.34
N SER A 59 9.06 -21.79 11.44
CA SER A 59 9.98 -22.21 10.38
C SER A 59 9.20 -22.59 9.11
N LEU A 60 9.68 -22.15 7.95
CA LEU A 60 9.16 -22.54 6.64
C LEU A 60 9.45 -24.03 6.37
N ASP A 61 8.72 -24.93 7.00
CA ASP A 61 8.78 -26.35 6.68
C ASP A 61 7.75 -26.66 5.58
N MET A 62 8.25 -26.72 4.34
CA MET A 62 7.42 -27.03 3.18
C MET A 62 6.82 -28.44 3.26
N GLY A 63 7.50 -29.38 3.92
CA GLY A 63 6.97 -30.73 4.14
C GLY A 63 5.77 -30.70 5.09
N PHE A 64 5.84 -29.89 6.14
CA PHE A 64 4.70 -29.64 7.02
C PHE A 64 3.53 -28.99 6.26
N LEU A 65 3.76 -27.94 5.47
CA LEU A 65 2.69 -27.29 4.70
C LEU A 65 2.03 -28.24 3.69
N TRP A 66 2.85 -29.03 2.99
CA TRP A 66 2.38 -29.99 2.00
C TRP A 66 1.55 -31.10 2.61
N SER A 67 2.00 -31.67 3.73
CA SER A 67 1.25 -32.70 4.47
C SER A 67 -0.09 -32.17 4.99
N ARG A 68 -0.13 -30.92 5.48
CA ARG A 68 -1.38 -30.27 5.91
C ARG A 68 -2.35 -30.04 4.75
N LEU A 69 -1.85 -29.56 3.61
CA LEU A 69 -2.67 -29.38 2.41
C LEU A 69 -3.27 -30.70 1.92
N LEU A 70 -2.46 -31.75 1.83
CA LEU A 70 -2.89 -33.08 1.42
C LEU A 70 -3.95 -33.66 2.38
N ALA A 71 -3.73 -33.51 3.69
CA ALA A 71 -4.71 -33.93 4.69
C ALA A 71 -6.06 -33.21 4.50
N GLY A 72 -6.03 -31.90 4.24
CA GLY A 72 -7.24 -31.10 3.96
C GLY A 72 -7.96 -31.54 2.69
N LEU A 73 -7.22 -31.83 1.61
CA LEU A 73 -7.79 -32.31 0.36
C LEU A 73 -8.35 -33.74 0.44
N GLN A 74 -7.77 -34.60 1.28
CA GLN A 74 -8.22 -35.98 1.47
C GLN A 74 -9.42 -36.10 2.41
N GLN A 75 -9.66 -35.10 3.27
CA GLN A 75 -10.75 -35.11 4.24
C GLN A 75 -11.63 -33.85 4.07
N PRO A 76 -12.55 -33.85 3.08
CA PRO A 76 -13.40 -32.68 2.81
C PRO A 76 -14.28 -32.30 4.00
N ASP A 77 -14.63 -33.25 4.86
CA ASP A 77 -15.38 -33.01 6.10
C ASP A 77 -14.63 -32.10 7.08
N LEU A 78 -13.29 -32.09 7.07
CA LEU A 78 -12.50 -31.19 7.91
C LEU A 78 -12.48 -29.76 7.38
N LEU A 79 -12.53 -29.58 6.06
CA LEU A 79 -12.62 -28.26 5.44
C LEU A 79 -13.98 -27.64 5.68
N SER A 80 -15.06 -28.41 5.55
CA SER A 80 -16.42 -27.93 5.86
C SER A 80 -16.56 -27.58 7.34
N GLN A 81 -16.07 -28.43 8.25
CA GLN A 81 -16.05 -28.11 9.69
C GLN A 81 -15.26 -26.84 9.99
N ARG A 82 -14.15 -26.60 9.29
CA ARG A 82 -13.36 -25.37 9.47
C ARG A 82 -14.04 -24.13 8.92
N LEU A 83 -14.72 -24.23 7.79
CA LEU A 83 -15.55 -23.17 7.23
C LEU A 83 -16.72 -22.84 8.17
N GLU A 84 -17.37 -23.85 8.74
CA GLU A 84 -18.44 -23.69 9.74
C GLU A 84 -17.93 -23.11 11.06
N SER A 85 -16.71 -23.48 11.47
CA SER A 85 -16.06 -22.88 12.64
C SER A 85 -15.50 -21.47 12.38
N GLY A 86 -15.31 -21.13 11.11
CA GLY A 86 -14.76 -19.84 10.69
C GLY A 86 -15.81 -18.74 10.83
N ASN A 87 -15.34 -17.51 10.99
CA ASN A 87 -16.23 -16.37 11.07
C ASN A 87 -16.63 -15.91 9.67
N LEU A 88 -17.79 -16.38 9.20
CA LEU A 88 -18.40 -15.97 7.93
C LEU A 88 -19.39 -14.80 8.11
N VAL A 89 -19.71 -14.45 9.35
CA VAL A 89 -20.65 -13.38 9.67
C VAL A 89 -19.88 -12.08 9.82
N LEU A 90 -20.10 -11.18 8.86
CA LEU A 90 -19.50 -9.84 8.91
C LEU A 90 -19.85 -9.13 10.22
N PHE A 91 -18.85 -8.53 10.84
CA PHE A 91 -18.82 -7.83 12.12
C PHE A 91 -18.96 -8.67 13.38
N GLN A 92 -19.05 -10.00 13.30
CA GLN A 92 -19.22 -10.83 14.48
C GLN A 92 -17.96 -10.86 15.36
N GLU A 93 -16.78 -11.04 14.78
CA GLU A 93 -15.51 -11.06 15.51
C GLU A 93 -15.13 -9.64 15.96
N ILE A 94 -15.39 -8.62 15.15
CA ILE A 94 -15.21 -7.22 15.55
C ILE A 94 -16.10 -6.90 16.77
N SER A 95 -17.37 -7.31 16.75
CA SER A 95 -18.28 -7.08 17.87
C SER A 95 -17.86 -7.85 19.12
N ARG A 96 -17.47 -9.13 18.95
CA ARG A 96 -16.94 -9.98 20.04
C ARG A 96 -15.71 -9.34 20.67
N SER A 97 -14.75 -8.90 19.85
CA SER A 97 -13.52 -8.27 20.31
C SER A 97 -13.76 -6.93 21.02
N LEU A 98 -14.72 -6.13 20.56
CA LEU A 98 -15.06 -4.86 21.20
C LEU A 98 -15.81 -5.05 22.52
N GLN A 99 -16.62 -6.10 22.64
CA GLN A 99 -17.35 -6.43 23.88
C GLN A 99 -16.47 -7.17 24.89
N SER A 100 -15.53 -7.99 24.41
CA SER A 100 -14.48 -8.55 25.25
C SER A 100 -13.46 -7.47 25.56
N PHE A 101 -13.45 -6.95 26.79
CA PHE A 101 -12.40 -6.02 27.25
C PHE A 101 -11.01 -6.68 27.40
N SER A 102 -10.74 -7.75 26.66
CA SER A 102 -9.44 -8.41 26.60
C SER A 102 -8.47 -7.55 25.81
N SER A 103 -7.26 -7.42 26.32
CA SER A 103 -6.21 -6.70 25.60
C SER A 103 -5.77 -7.42 24.32
N HIS A 104 -5.83 -8.76 24.30
CA HIS A 104 -5.36 -9.57 23.17
C HIS A 104 -6.22 -9.35 21.92
N ASP A 105 -7.54 -9.30 22.07
CA ASP A 105 -8.45 -9.21 20.92
C ASP A 105 -8.35 -7.83 20.25
N ARG A 106 -8.20 -6.77 21.05
CA ARG A 106 -7.89 -5.43 20.53
C ARG A 106 -6.57 -5.36 19.76
N TYR A 107 -5.54 -6.06 20.21
CA TYR A 107 -4.26 -6.10 19.49
C TYR A 107 -4.37 -6.84 18.16
N ASN A 108 -5.22 -7.87 18.05
CA ASN A 108 -5.49 -8.55 16.79
C ASN A 108 -6.18 -7.60 15.79
N LEU A 109 -7.25 -6.89 16.21
CA LEU A 109 -7.93 -5.93 15.33
C LEU A 109 -6.98 -4.85 14.80
N ILE A 110 -6.22 -4.23 15.72
CA ILE A 110 -5.28 -3.18 15.34
C ILE A 110 -4.14 -3.75 14.50
N GLY A 111 -3.65 -4.95 14.83
CA GLY A 111 -2.60 -5.65 14.09
C GLY A 111 -2.98 -5.91 12.64
N ASN A 112 -4.20 -6.39 12.39
CA ASN A 112 -4.71 -6.69 11.05
C ASN A 112 -4.82 -5.41 10.20
N VAL A 113 -5.34 -4.32 10.75
CA VAL A 113 -5.33 -3.02 10.07
C VAL A 113 -3.89 -2.53 9.84
N ALA A 114 -3.05 -2.56 10.87
CA ALA A 114 -1.73 -1.94 10.84
C ALA A 114 -0.77 -2.65 9.88
N ILE A 115 -0.83 -3.98 9.81
CA ILE A 115 0.07 -4.76 8.97
C ILE A 115 -0.17 -4.49 7.48
N PHE A 116 -1.38 -4.10 7.07
CA PHE A 116 -1.72 -3.73 5.68
C PHE A 116 -1.51 -2.25 5.34
N MET A 117 -1.28 -1.35 6.31
CA MET A 117 -1.04 0.07 6.00
C MET A 117 0.19 0.29 5.09
N PRO A 118 1.35 -0.37 5.31
CA PRO A 118 2.50 -0.20 4.41
C PRO A 118 2.20 -0.63 2.97
N LEU A 119 1.39 -1.68 2.76
CA LEU A 119 0.89 -2.07 1.44
C LEU A 119 0.20 -0.90 0.74
N GLY A 120 -0.72 -0.23 1.45
CA GLY A 120 -1.47 0.92 0.95
C GLY A 120 -0.58 2.09 0.55
N ILE A 121 0.45 2.37 1.36
CA ILE A 121 1.45 3.42 1.07
C ILE A 121 2.24 3.08 -0.19
N LEU A 122 2.79 1.85 -0.27
CA LEU A 122 3.60 1.39 -1.40
C LEU A 122 2.80 1.39 -2.70
N LEU A 123 1.58 0.85 -2.70
CA LEU A 123 0.68 0.87 -3.85
C LEU A 123 0.26 2.29 -4.22
N GLY A 124 0.05 3.16 -3.23
CA GLY A 124 -0.19 4.59 -3.43
C GLY A 124 0.95 5.28 -4.18
N MET A 125 2.20 4.98 -3.81
CA MET A 125 3.39 5.46 -4.51
C MET A 125 3.47 4.93 -5.95
N MET A 126 3.16 3.65 -6.16
CA MET A 126 3.18 3.03 -7.50
C MET A 126 2.10 3.61 -8.42
N PHE A 127 0.91 3.84 -7.89
CA PHE A 127 -0.24 4.35 -8.65
C PHE A 127 -0.42 5.86 -8.52
N ALA A 128 0.58 6.60 -8.05
CA ALA A 128 0.49 8.03 -7.75
C ALA A 128 -0.07 8.92 -8.88
N ARG A 129 0.11 8.51 -10.14
CA ARG A 129 -0.37 9.22 -11.34
C ARG A 129 -1.69 8.68 -11.90
N ASN A 130 -2.24 7.62 -11.31
CA ASN A 130 -3.44 6.96 -11.79
C ASN A 130 -4.68 7.55 -11.11
N LYS A 131 -5.67 7.99 -11.89
CA LYS A 131 -6.94 8.51 -11.35
C LYS A 131 -7.71 7.46 -10.54
N LEU A 132 -7.52 6.18 -10.84
CA LEU A 132 -8.13 5.03 -10.18
C LEU A 132 -7.24 4.42 -9.09
N ALA A 133 -6.21 5.13 -8.61
CA ALA A 133 -5.27 4.61 -7.61
C ALA A 133 -5.98 4.05 -6.37
N GLY A 134 -7.00 4.74 -5.86
CA GLY A 134 -7.76 4.27 -4.69
C GLY A 134 -8.47 2.95 -4.94
N MET A 135 -9.14 2.79 -6.09
CA MET A 135 -9.81 1.54 -6.44
C MET A 135 -8.83 0.39 -6.66
N LYS A 136 -7.64 0.68 -7.22
CA LYS A 136 -6.58 -0.32 -7.38
C LYS A 136 -6.03 -0.77 -6.02
N VAL A 137 -5.79 0.17 -5.10
CA VAL A 137 -5.35 -0.18 -3.74
C VAL A 137 -6.42 -1.02 -3.05
N LEU A 138 -7.68 -0.61 -3.11
CA LEU A 138 -8.81 -1.35 -2.53
C LEU A 138 -8.84 -2.79 -3.03
N LEU A 139 -8.81 -2.97 -4.35
CA LEU A 139 -8.87 -4.29 -4.97
C LEU A 139 -7.63 -5.13 -4.64
N CYS A 140 -6.43 -4.55 -4.69
CA CYS A 140 -5.20 -5.26 -4.34
C CYS A 140 -5.18 -5.68 -2.86
N ALA A 141 -5.58 -4.81 -1.94
CA ALA A 141 -5.63 -5.12 -0.52
C ALA A 141 -6.67 -6.21 -0.22
N PHE A 142 -7.87 -6.09 -0.81
CA PHE A 142 -8.93 -7.08 -0.69
C PHE A 142 -8.52 -8.44 -1.25
N LEU A 143 -8.03 -8.50 -2.49
CA LEU A 143 -7.62 -9.75 -3.12
C LEU A 143 -6.44 -10.41 -2.40
N LEU A 144 -5.44 -9.63 -1.97
CA LEU A 144 -4.31 -10.17 -1.21
C LEU A 144 -4.78 -10.76 0.12
N SER A 145 -5.63 -10.03 0.84
CA SER A 145 -6.19 -10.53 2.10
C SER A 145 -7.04 -11.78 1.89
N LEU A 146 -7.91 -11.80 0.86
CA LEU A 146 -8.71 -12.97 0.49
C LEU A 146 -7.83 -14.19 0.17
N CYS A 147 -6.74 -13.99 -0.57
CA CYS A 147 -5.78 -15.05 -0.85
C CYS A 147 -5.10 -15.57 0.42
N LEU A 148 -4.78 -14.69 1.38
CA LEU A 148 -4.15 -15.07 2.64
C LEU A 148 -5.11 -15.86 3.54
N GLU A 149 -6.33 -15.38 3.74
CA GLU A 149 -7.38 -16.06 4.51
C GLU A 149 -7.72 -17.42 3.89
N THR A 150 -7.87 -17.47 2.57
CA THR A 150 -8.11 -18.73 1.84
C THR A 150 -6.94 -19.69 1.98
N ALA A 151 -5.69 -19.18 1.89
CA ALA A 151 -4.52 -20.02 2.09
C ALA A 151 -4.46 -20.57 3.53
N GLN A 152 -4.77 -19.76 4.54
CA GLN A 152 -4.79 -20.21 5.94
C GLN A 152 -5.82 -21.33 6.16
N LEU A 153 -6.98 -21.23 5.49
CA LEU A 153 -8.00 -22.28 5.47
C LEU A 153 -7.49 -23.56 4.77
N LEU A 154 -6.97 -23.45 3.54
CA LEU A 154 -6.53 -24.59 2.74
C LEU A 154 -5.33 -25.33 3.34
N PHE A 155 -4.37 -24.61 3.92
CA PHE A 155 -3.24 -25.21 4.62
C PHE A 155 -3.59 -25.69 6.04
N MET A 156 -4.85 -25.54 6.48
CA MET A 156 -5.32 -25.94 7.82
C MET A 156 -4.52 -25.33 8.99
N ILE A 157 -3.90 -24.15 8.78
CA ILE A 157 -3.06 -23.46 9.77
C ILE A 157 -3.88 -22.43 10.54
N GLY A 158 -4.96 -21.93 9.93
CA GLY A 158 -5.88 -20.97 10.53
C GLY A 158 -7.34 -21.31 10.27
N GLN A 159 -8.18 -20.31 10.52
CA GLN A 159 -9.59 -20.28 10.16
C GLN A 159 -9.78 -19.07 9.25
N PHE A 160 -10.80 -19.13 8.40
CA PHE A 160 -11.15 -18.01 7.53
C PHE A 160 -11.98 -17.00 8.33
N ASP A 161 -11.53 -15.75 8.37
CA ASP A 161 -12.25 -14.67 9.05
C ASP A 161 -12.58 -13.51 8.09
N VAL A 162 -13.87 -13.29 7.86
CA VAL A 162 -14.37 -12.19 7.00
C VAL A 162 -14.07 -10.82 7.63
N ASP A 163 -13.98 -10.73 8.96
CA ASP A 163 -13.63 -9.49 9.62
C ASP A 163 -12.16 -9.13 9.41
N ASP A 164 -11.27 -10.11 9.42
CA ASP A 164 -9.86 -9.90 9.08
C ASP A 164 -9.69 -9.47 7.63
N LEU A 165 -10.47 -10.06 6.71
CA LEU A 165 -10.56 -9.60 5.32
C LEU A 165 -10.93 -8.12 5.22
N LEU A 166 -11.93 -7.68 5.99
CA LEU A 166 -12.37 -6.29 6.04
C LEU A 166 -11.30 -5.38 6.67
N LEU A 167 -10.74 -5.76 7.82
CA LEU A 167 -9.76 -4.96 8.56
C LEU A 167 -8.47 -4.76 7.75
N ASN A 168 -7.97 -5.80 7.09
CA ASN A 168 -6.82 -5.73 6.19
C ASN A 168 -7.10 -4.78 5.01
N THR A 169 -8.30 -4.87 4.44
CA THR A 169 -8.73 -3.98 3.34
C THR A 169 -8.79 -2.52 3.80
N ILE A 170 -9.36 -2.27 4.99
CA ILE A 170 -9.38 -0.94 5.63
C ILE A 170 -7.95 -0.45 5.88
N GLY A 171 -7.06 -1.29 6.39
CA GLY A 171 -5.65 -0.99 6.61
C GLY A 171 -4.95 -0.52 5.34
N GLY A 172 -5.13 -1.23 4.23
CA GLY A 172 -4.62 -0.82 2.91
C GLY A 172 -5.16 0.54 2.47
N MET A 173 -6.45 0.81 2.68
CA MET A 173 -7.05 2.10 2.34
C MET A 173 -6.58 3.24 3.24
N LEU A 174 -6.39 3.01 4.54
CA LEU A 174 -5.83 3.98 5.48
C LEU A 174 -4.37 4.32 5.13
N GLY A 175 -3.57 3.31 4.77
CA GLY A 175 -2.21 3.51 4.26
C GLY A 175 -2.17 4.38 3.00
N PHE A 176 -3.07 4.12 2.05
CA PHE A 176 -3.20 4.94 0.85
C PHE A 176 -3.65 6.37 1.16
N ALA A 177 -4.61 6.55 2.07
CA ALA A 177 -5.05 7.86 2.53
C ALA A 177 -3.89 8.65 3.17
N ALA A 178 -3.10 8.01 4.02
CA ALA A 178 -1.91 8.59 4.64
C ALA A 178 -0.89 9.04 3.58
N TYR A 179 -0.57 8.18 2.62
CA TYR A 179 0.29 8.53 1.48
C TYR A 179 -0.23 9.77 0.73
N ARG A 180 -1.53 9.79 0.41
CA ARG A 180 -2.12 10.87 -0.38
C ARG A 180 -2.16 12.20 0.38
N SER A 181 -2.36 12.16 1.69
CA SER A 181 -2.31 13.34 2.55
C SER A 181 -0.89 13.89 2.66
N ALA A 182 0.10 13.04 2.90
CA ALA A 182 1.51 13.43 2.92
C ALA A 182 1.97 14.02 1.58
N ALA A 183 1.61 13.37 0.46
CA ALA A 183 1.94 13.85 -0.88
C ALA A 183 1.32 15.22 -1.21
N ARG A 184 0.14 15.52 -0.69
CA ARG A 184 -0.50 16.85 -0.84
C ARG A 184 0.19 17.91 0.01
N ALA A 185 0.51 17.60 1.27
CA ALA A 185 1.18 18.54 2.17
C ALA A 185 2.53 19.00 1.60
N ILE A 186 3.32 18.07 1.05
CA ILE A 186 4.62 18.38 0.43
C ILE A 186 4.45 19.31 -0.79
N ARG A 187 3.43 19.07 -1.62
CA ARG A 187 3.16 19.92 -2.80
C ARG A 187 2.71 21.33 -2.41
N GLY A 188 1.85 21.45 -1.39
CA GLY A 188 1.35 22.75 -0.92
C GLY A 188 2.43 23.65 -0.32
N THR A 189 3.45 23.08 0.33
CA THR A 189 4.60 23.84 0.84
C THR A 189 5.51 24.33 -0.30
N SER A 190 5.65 23.54 -1.36
CA SER A 190 6.50 23.92 -2.50
C SER A 190 5.96 25.12 -3.28
N ASP A 191 4.65 25.34 -3.27
CA ASP A 191 3.98 26.43 -3.99
C ASP A 191 4.06 27.77 -3.20
N LYS A 192 4.02 27.69 -1.86
CA LYS A 192 4.17 28.87 -0.98
C LYS A 192 5.58 29.43 -0.94
N ASN A 193 6.61 28.62 -1.19
CA ASN A 193 8.02 29.04 -1.19
C ASN A 193 8.49 29.64 -2.53
N SER A 194 7.59 29.75 -3.51
CA SER A 194 7.85 30.30 -4.85
C SER A 194 7.17 31.66 -5.10
N ILE A 195 6.50 32.22 -4.09
CA ILE A 195 5.90 33.56 -4.08
C ILE A 195 6.75 34.44 -3.16
#